data_AF-A0A968MY48-F1
#
_entry.id   AF-A0A968MY48-F1
#
_cell.length_a   1.000
_cell.length_b   1.000
_cell.length_c   1.000
_cell.angle_alpha   90.00
_cell.angle_beta   90.00
_cell.angle_gamma   90.00
#
_symmetry.space_group_name_H-M   'P 1'
#
loop_
_entity.id
_entity.type
_entity.pdbx_description
1 polymer ?
#
loop_
_entity_poly.entity_id
_entity_poly.type
_entity_poly.pdbx_seq_one_letter_code
_entity_poly.pdbx_strand_id
1 'polypeptide(L)'
;MLTILEPLKIELVSIICFLSYGDKLYIDEVIEKGKNFFGEKFIPITEFLTKEKFAEVVSDVDFLIMNNIRQQGLGNVFTYLYLGKKVFIRPENGMYNFFKRKGFRIYNTLDLFENLSPLKEINENELYENKKIASELLNINTYIKEWKPILK
;
A
#
# COMPACT_ATOMS: atom_id res chain seq x y z
N MET A 1 11.62 5.01 -6.33
CA MET A 1 10.56 4.92 -5.31
C MET A 1 11.03 5.54 -4.00
N LEU A 2 12.15 5.08 -3.44
CA LEU A 2 12.65 5.57 -2.15
C LEU A 2 13.04 7.06 -2.15
N THR A 3 13.55 7.58 -3.27
CA THR A 3 13.93 8.99 -3.43
C THR A 3 12.75 9.96 -3.23
N ILE A 4 11.51 9.52 -3.47
CA ILE A 4 10.30 10.33 -3.28
C ILE A 4 10.12 10.70 -1.82
N LEU A 5 10.53 9.79 -0.93
CA LEU A 5 10.35 9.93 0.50
C LEU A 5 11.56 10.60 1.17
N GLU A 6 12.65 10.84 0.44
CA GLU A 6 13.86 11.47 1.00
C GLU A 6 13.57 12.80 1.72
N PRO A 7 12.70 13.69 1.20
CA PRO A 7 12.38 14.93 1.90
C PRO A 7 11.66 14.71 3.25
N LEU A 8 11.04 13.54 3.45
CA LEU A 8 10.34 13.16 4.68
C LEU A 8 11.21 12.44 5.72
N LYS A 9 12.51 12.26 5.46
CA LYS A 9 13.38 11.44 6.34
C LYS A 9 13.30 11.80 7.82
N ILE A 10 13.04 13.07 8.15
CA ILE A 10 12.92 13.55 9.54
C ILE A 10 11.55 13.20 10.12
N GLU A 11 10.48 13.35 9.35
CA GLU A 11 9.09 13.23 9.81
C GLU A 11 8.58 11.78 9.85
N LEU A 12 9.11 10.88 9.01
CA LEU A 12 8.73 9.47 9.04
C LEU A 12 9.27 8.79 10.29
N VAL A 13 8.43 8.00 10.96
CA VAL A 13 8.83 7.14 12.06
C VAL A 13 9.57 5.91 11.52
N SER A 14 8.96 5.23 10.55
CA SER A 14 9.53 4.05 9.91
C SER A 14 9.04 3.90 8.46
N ILE A 15 9.82 3.18 7.65
CA ILE A 15 9.48 2.78 6.28
C ILE A 15 9.66 1.28 6.19
N ILE A 16 8.55 0.56 6.07
CA ILE A 16 8.54 -0.89 5.93
C ILE A 16 8.50 -1.23 4.44
N CYS A 17 9.48 -1.99 3.96
CA CYS A 17 9.58 -2.39 2.57
C CYS A 17 9.67 -3.91 2.44
N PHE A 18 8.61 -4.53 1.91
CA PHE A 18 8.58 -5.97 1.66
C PHE A 18 9.41 -6.31 0.43
N LEU A 19 10.52 -7.04 0.65
CA LEU A 19 11.53 -7.42 -0.33
C LEU A 19 11.81 -8.93 -0.27
N SER A 20 10.79 -9.73 0.08
CA SER A 20 10.94 -11.18 0.29
C SER A 20 11.08 -11.99 -1.00
N TYR A 21 10.94 -11.36 -2.16
CA TYR A 21 11.09 -11.98 -3.48
C TYR A 21 11.48 -10.93 -4.53
N GLY A 22 12.05 -11.39 -5.64
CA GLY A 22 12.46 -10.55 -6.77
C GLY A 22 13.92 -10.77 -7.14
N ASP A 23 14.44 -9.87 -7.98
CA ASP A 23 15.85 -9.88 -8.36
C ASP A 23 16.73 -9.47 -7.18
N LYS A 24 17.74 -10.29 -6.87
CA LYS A 24 18.56 -10.11 -5.67
C LYS A 24 19.41 -8.83 -5.74
N LEU A 25 19.97 -8.51 -6.91
CA LEU A 25 20.77 -7.30 -7.08
C LEU A 25 19.92 -6.04 -6.88
N TYR A 26 18.71 -6.04 -7.42
CA TYR A 26 17.75 -4.96 -7.22
C TYR A 26 17.32 -4.83 -5.75
N ILE A 27 17.05 -5.95 -5.06
CA ILE A 27 16.73 -5.93 -3.63
C ILE A 27 17.86 -5.30 -2.83
N ASP A 28 19.11 -5.72 -3.09
CA ASP A 28 20.29 -5.20 -2.38
C ASP A 28 20.49 -3.70 -2.64
N GLU A 29 20.30 -3.25 -3.89
CA GLU A 29 20.33 -1.82 -4.25
C GLU A 29 19.24 -1.00 -3.52
N VAL A 30 18.02 -1.54 -3.41
CA VAL A 30 16.91 -0.89 -2.68
C VAL A 30 17.23 -0.81 -1.19
N ILE A 31 17.79 -1.87 -0.61
CA ILE A 31 18.20 -1.88 0.81
C ILE A 31 19.29 -0.84 1.06
N GLU A 32 20.33 -0.83 0.23
CA GLU A 32 21.44 0.12 0.35
C GLU A 32 20.93 1.57 0.26
N LYS A 33 20.14 1.90 -0.77
CA LYS A 33 19.55 3.23 -0.93
C LYS A 33 18.63 3.60 0.24
N GLY A 34 17.79 2.66 0.69
CA GLY A 34 16.88 2.89 1.81
C GLY A 34 17.62 3.19 3.11
N LYS A 35 18.67 2.41 3.41
CA LYS A 35 19.53 2.65 4.57
C LYS A 35 20.32 3.96 4.44
N ASN A 36 20.82 4.30 3.25
CA ASN A 36 21.53 5.56 3.02
C ASN A 36 20.63 6.79 3.25
N PHE A 37 19.37 6.75 2.81
CA PHE A 37 18.44 7.88 2.95
C PHE A 37 17.80 7.97 4.35
N PHE A 38 17.47 6.84 4.97
CA PHE A 38 16.60 6.79 6.15
C PHE A 38 17.24 6.11 7.38
N GLY A 39 18.45 5.55 7.25
CA GLY A 39 19.15 4.87 8.34
C GLY A 39 18.32 3.75 8.95
N GLU A 40 18.22 3.75 10.28
CA GLU A 40 17.45 2.76 11.04
C GLU A 40 15.94 2.80 10.79
N LYS A 41 15.41 3.91 10.25
CA LYS A 41 13.99 4.01 9.94
C LYS A 41 13.57 3.13 8.76
N PHE A 42 14.51 2.73 7.90
CA PHE A 42 14.23 1.80 6.81
C PHE A 42 14.30 0.36 7.30
N ILE A 43 13.17 -0.34 7.23
CA ILE A 43 12.98 -1.71 7.72
C ILE A 43 12.67 -2.61 6.51
N PRO A 44 13.70 -3.21 5.88
CA PRO A 44 13.50 -4.17 4.82
C PRO A 44 13.07 -5.51 5.38
N ILE A 45 12.01 -6.09 4.81
CA ILE A 45 11.52 -7.43 5.15
C ILE A 45 11.86 -8.37 3.99
N THR A 46 12.96 -9.12 4.14
CA THR A 46 13.51 -9.99 3.08
C THR A 46 13.06 -11.45 3.18
N GLU A 47 12.29 -11.79 4.21
CA GLU A 47 11.74 -13.13 4.40
C GLU A 47 10.21 -13.10 4.28
N PHE A 48 9.62 -14.21 3.86
CA PHE A 48 8.17 -14.34 3.86
C PHE A 48 7.66 -14.39 5.30
N LEU A 49 6.77 -13.45 5.63
CA LEU A 49 6.09 -13.44 6.92
C LEU A 49 4.98 -14.51 6.96
N THR A 50 4.70 -15.02 8.16
CA THR A 50 3.44 -15.71 8.41
C THR A 50 2.28 -14.72 8.29
N LYS A 51 1.06 -15.23 8.12
CA LYS A 51 -0.13 -14.38 7.98
C LYS A 51 -0.34 -13.48 9.21
N GLU A 52 -0.04 -14.01 10.40
CA GLU A 52 -0.21 -13.33 11.68
C GLU A 52 0.78 -12.17 11.80
N LYS A 53 2.07 -12.41 11.50
CA LYS A 53 3.11 -11.37 11.49
C LYS A 53 2.82 -10.31 10.44
N PHE A 54 2.37 -10.73 9.25
CA PHE A 54 1.98 -9.77 8.22
C PHE A 54 0.81 -8.89 8.69
N ALA A 55 -0.23 -9.49 9.29
CA ALA A 55 -1.38 -8.76 9.80
C ALA A 55 -0.99 -7.76 10.90
N GLU A 56 -0.13 -8.17 11.84
CA GLU A 56 0.44 -7.30 12.87
C GLU A 56 1.12 -6.08 12.24
N VAL A 57 2.07 -6.32 11.31
CA VAL A 57 2.82 -5.26 10.63
C VAL A 57 1.89 -4.28 9.89
N VAL A 58 0.97 -4.78 9.06
CA VAL A 58 0.13 -3.88 8.25
C VAL A 58 -0.96 -3.17 9.07
N SER A 59 -1.29 -3.68 10.26
CA SER A 59 -2.25 -3.04 11.17
C SER A 59 -1.68 -1.79 11.84
N ASP A 60 -0.36 -1.76 12.07
CA ASP A 60 0.37 -0.67 12.72
C ASP A 60 0.75 0.46 11.73
N VAL A 61 0.77 0.18 10.42
CA VAL A 61 1.11 1.15 9.39
C VAL A 61 0.00 2.19 9.20
N ASP A 62 0.36 3.46 9.04
CA ASP A 62 -0.58 4.57 8.78
C ASP A 62 -1.09 4.61 7.33
N PHE A 63 -0.19 4.39 6.37
CA PHE A 63 -0.49 4.50 4.94
C PHE A 63 0.34 3.55 4.07
N LEU A 64 -0.22 3.19 2.92
CA LEU A 64 0.44 2.37 1.89
C LEU A 64 0.84 3.23 0.68
N ILE A 65 2.05 3.04 0.17
CA ILE A 65 2.52 3.68 -1.06
C ILE A 65 2.88 2.62 -2.11
N MET A 66 2.14 2.63 -3.22
CA MET A 66 2.36 1.77 -4.40
C MET A 66 2.87 2.63 -5.56
N ASN A 67 4.19 2.85 -5.64
CA ASN A 67 4.80 3.68 -6.70
C ASN A 67 5.25 2.88 -7.95
N ASN A 68 4.81 1.64 -8.08
CA ASN A 68 5.03 0.79 -9.24
C ASN A 68 4.08 1.18 -10.38
N ILE A 69 4.55 1.13 -11.62
CA ILE A 69 3.74 1.38 -12.83
C ILE A 69 2.92 0.13 -13.20
N ARG A 70 3.42 -1.07 -12.92
CA ARG A 70 2.73 -2.34 -13.23
C ARG A 70 1.84 -2.76 -12.07
N GLN A 71 0.72 -3.43 -12.33
CA GLN A 71 -0.15 -3.96 -11.30
C GLN A 71 0.57 -5.04 -10.46
N GLN A 72 0.64 -4.84 -9.15
CA GLN A 72 1.20 -5.77 -8.17
C GLN A 72 0.51 -5.56 -6.82
N GLY A 73 0.36 -6.62 -6.03
CA GLY A 73 -0.14 -6.49 -4.65
C GLY A 73 -1.61 -6.07 -4.54
N LEU A 74 -2.46 -6.45 -5.51
CA LEU A 74 -3.90 -6.12 -5.49
C LEU A 74 -4.56 -6.51 -4.16
N GLY A 75 -4.31 -7.74 -3.68
CA GLY A 75 -4.82 -8.21 -2.39
C GLY A 75 -4.32 -7.38 -1.21
N ASN A 76 -3.06 -6.96 -1.24
CA ASN A 76 -2.51 -6.08 -0.20
C ASN A 76 -3.24 -4.75 -0.19
N VAL A 77 -3.42 -4.10 -1.35
CA VAL A 77 -4.16 -2.83 -1.41
C VAL A 77 -5.57 -2.97 -0.81
N PHE A 78 -6.30 -4.05 -1.13
CA PHE A 78 -7.59 -4.33 -0.48
C PHE A 78 -7.47 -4.46 1.04
N THR A 79 -6.45 -5.15 1.56
CA THR A 79 -6.20 -5.27 3.00
C THR A 79 -6.01 -3.90 3.67
N TYR A 80 -5.18 -3.02 3.09
CA TYR A 80 -4.97 -1.68 3.64
C TYR A 80 -6.26 -0.83 3.60
N LEU A 81 -7.03 -0.91 2.51
CA LEU A 81 -8.33 -0.23 2.41
C LEU A 81 -9.34 -0.78 3.44
N TYR A 82 -9.38 -2.09 3.65
CA TYR A 82 -10.20 -2.74 4.67
C TYR A 82 -9.83 -2.31 6.10
N LEU A 83 -8.54 -2.11 6.35
CA LEU A 83 -8.03 -1.58 7.62
C LEU A 83 -8.27 -0.06 7.78
N GLY A 84 -8.91 0.59 6.80
CA GLY A 84 -9.17 2.03 6.84
C GLY A 84 -7.90 2.87 6.68
N LYS A 85 -6.87 2.34 6.02
CA LYS A 85 -5.58 3.04 5.83
C LYS A 85 -5.62 3.89 4.56
N LYS A 86 -4.82 4.95 4.57
CA LYS A 86 -4.64 5.81 3.39
C LYS A 86 -3.79 5.08 2.35
N VAL A 87 -4.22 5.07 1.09
CA VAL A 87 -3.51 4.38 0.01
C VAL A 87 -3.16 5.34 -1.12
N PHE A 88 -1.87 5.40 -1.43
CA PHE A 88 -1.31 6.12 -2.56
C PHE A 88 -0.94 5.13 -3.66
N ILE A 89 -1.44 5.35 -4.87
CA ILE A 89 -1.10 4.56 -6.03
C ILE A 89 -0.66 5.50 -7.15
N ARG A 90 0.41 5.11 -7.85
CA ARG A 90 0.86 5.82 -9.04
C ARG A 90 -0.22 5.80 -10.13
N PRO A 91 -0.60 6.93 -10.78
CA PRO A 91 -1.73 7.00 -11.72
C PRO A 91 -1.58 6.11 -12.95
N GLU A 92 -0.35 5.89 -13.40
CA GLU A 92 -0.02 5.00 -14.52
C GLU A 92 -0.24 3.52 -14.18
N ASN A 93 -0.39 3.18 -12.89
CA ASN A 93 -0.76 1.85 -12.45
C ASN A 93 -2.23 1.57 -12.74
N GLY A 94 -2.53 0.47 -13.43
CA GLY A 94 -3.91 0.06 -13.72
C GLY A 94 -4.81 -0.06 -12.48
N MET A 95 -4.22 -0.33 -11.31
CA MET A 95 -4.95 -0.39 -10.03
C MET A 95 -5.54 0.96 -9.63
N TYR A 96 -4.89 2.09 -9.95
CA TYR A 96 -5.36 3.43 -9.57
C TYR A 96 -6.79 3.67 -10.08
N ASN A 97 -6.99 3.49 -11.38
CA ASN A 97 -8.31 3.66 -11.98
C ASN A 97 -9.29 2.54 -11.61
N PHE A 98 -8.79 1.31 -11.39
CA PHE A 98 -9.63 0.20 -10.94
C PHE A 98 -10.30 0.50 -9.59
N PHE A 99 -9.52 0.91 -8.58
CA PHE A 99 -10.04 1.19 -7.24
C PHE A 99 -10.94 2.42 -7.23
N LYS A 100 -10.59 3.49 -7.96
CA LYS A 100 -11.47 4.68 -8.08
C LYS A 100 -12.82 4.34 -8.71
N ARG A 101 -12.86 3.49 -9.74
CA ARG A 101 -14.12 3.01 -10.33
C ARG A 101 -14.96 2.15 -9.38
N LYS A 102 -14.32 1.48 -8.41
CA LYS A 102 -14.99 0.74 -7.34
C LYS A 102 -15.48 1.65 -6.21
N GLY A 103 -15.29 2.96 -6.31
CA GLY A 103 -15.75 3.95 -5.32
C GLY A 103 -14.71 4.30 -4.25
N PHE A 104 -13.52 3.69 -4.28
CA PHE A 104 -12.50 3.99 -3.28
C PHE A 104 -11.87 5.37 -3.51
N ARG A 105 -11.57 6.05 -2.40
CA ARG A 105 -10.67 7.19 -2.37
C ARG A 105 -9.22 6.70 -2.40
N ILE A 106 -8.57 6.90 -3.54
CA ILE A 106 -7.15 6.61 -3.77
C ILE A 106 -6.42 7.91 -4.07
N TYR A 107 -5.26 8.08 -3.45
CA TYR A 107 -4.41 9.25 -3.60
C TYR A 107 -3.32 9.00 -4.63
N ASN A 108 -2.87 10.05 -5.29
CA ASN A 108 -1.83 9.97 -6.31
C ASN A 108 -0.45 10.00 -5.64
N THR A 109 0.37 8.98 -5.87
CA THR A 109 1.74 8.95 -5.34
C THR A 109 2.61 10.07 -5.90
N LEU A 110 2.32 10.59 -7.10
CA LEU A 110 3.09 11.68 -7.71
C LEU A 110 2.90 13.01 -6.98
N ASP A 111 1.78 13.23 -6.30
CA ASP A 111 1.54 14.46 -5.52
C ASP A 111 2.57 14.58 -4.39
N LEU A 112 3.08 13.44 -3.89
CA LEU A 112 4.09 13.38 -2.84
C LEU A 112 5.47 13.90 -3.28
N PHE A 113 5.72 14.08 -4.57
CA PHE A 113 6.97 14.69 -5.06
C PHE A 113 6.94 16.22 -4.91
N GLU A 114 5.75 16.81 -4.92
CA GLU A 114 5.57 18.27 -4.88
C GLU A 114 5.23 18.75 -3.47
N ASN A 115 4.36 18.02 -2.77
CA ASN A 115 3.86 18.39 -1.47
C ASN A 115 3.55 17.15 -0.63
N LEU A 116 3.98 17.20 0.62
CA LEU A 116 3.89 16.11 1.58
C LEU A 116 2.72 16.22 2.55
N SER A 117 2.00 17.35 2.54
CA SER A 117 0.73 17.52 3.26
C SER A 117 -0.29 16.40 3.02
N PRO A 118 -0.38 15.76 1.83
CA PRO A 118 -1.28 14.64 1.65
C PRO A 118 -0.98 13.47 2.60
N LEU A 119 0.23 13.30 3.12
CA LEU A 119 0.48 12.25 4.13
C LEU A 119 -0.11 12.60 5.50
N LYS A 120 -0.18 13.88 5.84
CA LYS A 120 -0.66 14.39 7.13
C LYS A 120 -2.17 14.62 7.16
N GLU A 121 -2.78 14.88 6.01
CA GLU A 121 -4.21 15.09 5.88
C GLU A 121 -4.97 13.77 6.03
N ILE A 122 -5.64 13.61 7.17
CA ILE A 122 -6.52 12.47 7.44
C ILE A 122 -7.96 12.95 7.34
N ASN A 123 -8.72 12.35 6.42
CA ASN A 123 -10.17 12.53 6.36
C ASN A 123 -10.83 11.23 6.82
N GLU A 124 -11.29 11.22 8.08
CA GLU A 124 -11.87 10.02 8.71
C GLU A 124 -13.08 9.49 7.95
N ASN A 125 -13.88 10.37 7.33
CA ASN A 125 -15.03 9.95 6.52
C ASN A 125 -14.56 9.21 5.25
N GLU A 126 -13.53 9.68 4.57
CA GLU A 126 -12.97 8.99 3.40
C GLU A 126 -12.41 7.61 3.78
N LEU A 127 -11.74 7.50 4.92
CA LEU A 127 -11.20 6.23 5.42
C LEU A 127 -12.32 5.26 5.84
N TYR A 128 -13.37 5.77 6.48
CA TYR A 128 -14.55 5.00 6.86
C TYR A 128 -15.29 4.44 5.63
N GLU A 129 -15.54 5.28 4.61
CA GLU A 129 -16.20 4.84 3.38
C GLU A 129 -15.34 3.81 2.62
N ASN A 130 -14.03 4.01 2.54
CA ASN A 130 -13.12 3.01 1.98
C ASN A 130 -13.24 1.66 2.71
N LYS A 131 -13.25 1.67 4.04
CA LYS A 131 -13.38 0.47 4.86
C LYS A 131 -14.71 -0.24 4.62
N LYS A 132 -15.80 0.50 4.49
CA LYS A 132 -17.12 -0.03 4.17
C LYS A 132 -17.15 -0.71 2.80
N ILE A 133 -16.67 -0.02 1.76
CA ILE A 133 -16.60 -0.57 0.39
C ILE A 133 -15.74 -1.84 0.37
N ALA A 134 -14.57 -1.82 1.03
CA ALA A 134 -13.70 -2.99 1.13
C ALA A 134 -14.39 -4.17 1.84
N SER A 135 -15.11 -3.90 2.93
CA SER A 135 -15.83 -4.92 3.69
C SER A 135 -16.96 -5.57 2.88
N GLU A 136 -17.66 -4.80 2.06
CA GLU A 136 -18.72 -5.30 1.16
C GLU A 136 -18.15 -6.15 0.01
N LEU A 137 -17.03 -5.72 -0.58
CA LEU A 137 -16.34 -6.46 -1.65
C LEU A 137 -15.69 -7.74 -1.15
N LEU A 138 -15.16 -7.74 0.08
CA LEU A 138 -14.54 -8.90 0.70
C LEU A 138 -15.55 -9.84 1.39
N ASN A 139 -16.83 -9.49 1.37
CA ASN A 139 -17.87 -10.31 2.00
C ASN A 139 -17.99 -11.66 1.29
N ILE A 140 -18.00 -12.74 2.08
CA ILE A 140 -18.07 -14.11 1.56
C ILE A 140 -19.32 -14.35 0.69
N ASN A 141 -20.45 -13.75 1.04
CA ASN A 141 -21.68 -13.88 0.26
C ASN A 141 -21.57 -13.16 -1.09
N THR A 142 -20.89 -12.02 -1.14
CA THR A 142 -20.57 -11.32 -2.39
C THR A 142 -19.70 -12.20 -3.26
N TYR A 143 -18.61 -12.77 -2.72
CA TYR A 143 -17.74 -13.68 -3.45
C TYR A 143 -18.49 -14.91 -3.98
N ILE A 144 -19.28 -15.58 -3.14
CA ILE A 144 -20.07 -16.75 -3.58
C ILE A 144 -21.02 -16.36 -4.72
N LYS A 145 -21.70 -15.21 -4.61
CA LYS A 145 -22.62 -14.73 -5.65
C LYS A 145 -21.90 -14.48 -6.98
N GLU A 146 -20.72 -13.87 -6.95
CA GLU A 146 -19.94 -13.56 -8.16
C GLU A 146 -19.30 -14.81 -8.80
N TRP A 147 -18.87 -15.78 -7.99
CA TRP A 147 -18.20 -16.99 -8.48
C TRP A 147 -19.16 -18.12 -8.84
N LYS A 148 -20.38 -18.14 -8.31
CA LYS A 148 -21.39 -19.16 -8.60
C LYS A 148 -21.62 -19.43 -10.10
N PRO A 149 -21.66 -18.43 -11.00
CA PRO A 149 -21.78 -18.67 -12.45
C PRO A 149 -20.56 -19.36 -13.09
N ILE A 150 -19.39 -19.27 -12.47
CA ILE A 150 -18.13 -19.86 -12.96
C ILE A 150 -18.01 -21.33 -12.53
N LEU A 151 -18.44 -21.64 -11.31
CA LEU A 151 -18.29 -22.94 -10.64
C LEU A 151 -19.31 -24.00 -11.11
N LYS A 152 -19.58 -24.09 -12.41
CA LYS A 152 -20.52 -25.07 -12.99
C LYS A 152 -20.30 -26.49 -12.45
#